data_AF-A0A0E0LKW0-F1
#
_entry.id   AF-A0A0E0LKW0-F1
#
_cell.length_a   1.000
_cell.length_b   1.000
_cell.length_c   1.000
_cell.angle_alpha   90.00
_cell.angle_beta   90.00
_cell.angle_gamma   90.00
#
_symmetry.space_group_name_H-M   'P 1'
#
loop_
_entity.id
_entity.type
_entity.pdbx_description
1 polymer ?
#
loop_
_entity_poly.entity_id
_entity_poly.type
_entity_poly.pdbx_seq_one_letter_code
_entity_poly.pdbx_strand_id
1 'polypeptide(L)'
;MWHPSHQVGPTCQPPSTGAPPPPIEIIQYCSLTCGPEGLWGPHVSESAEDLHPAAAAHPLHTLSLVSPPPRKSPKKKKPTTASSFLHRRRAKMMLPRLHLLLVVVSALPLVSVAAGVGGEGFCSAEPSASRECSGARPPLYWKVTNPTLAPAHLQDLPGFTRSVYKRDHALITPESHVFSPLPDWVNTLGAFLISPAIGAHFTMYLAKMHDGSKSALPPKGVERLIFVLQGSILLSEESGNTHTLLVDSYAYLPANMKHSVISDEVTTLIIFERRYTTIEDYHPDLIVGSTDKQPLLETPGEVFELRKLLPTSLPYDFNIHIMDFQPGEYLSVKEVHYNQHGLLLLEGQGIYRLGDSWYPVQSGDTIWMAPFVPQWYAALGKTKTRYLLYKDICGDMSNINVCVSEDAF
;
A
#
# COMPACT_ATOMS: atom_id res chain seq x y z
N MET A 1 -2.73 -11.98 -73.01
CA MET A 1 -2.81 -10.51 -73.23
C MET A 1 -2.00 -9.87 -72.11
N TRP A 2 -0.76 -9.49 -72.46
CA TRP A 2 0.26 -8.69 -71.75
C TRP A 2 0.62 -8.95 -70.27
N HIS A 3 1.93 -9.18 -70.10
CA HIS A 3 2.73 -9.36 -68.89
C HIS A 3 3.28 -7.97 -68.42
N PRO A 4 4.11 -7.89 -67.34
CA PRO A 4 4.09 -6.84 -66.31
C PRO A 4 5.13 -5.72 -66.55
N SER A 5 5.14 -4.69 -65.71
CA SER A 5 6.32 -3.83 -65.55
C SER A 5 6.47 -3.28 -64.13
N HIS A 6 7.55 -3.72 -63.47
CA HIS A 6 8.24 -2.98 -62.41
C HIS A 6 8.97 -1.79 -63.05
N GLN A 7 8.90 -0.61 -62.44
CA GLN A 7 9.96 0.38 -62.54
C GLN A 7 10.26 1.02 -61.18
N VAL A 8 11.56 1.07 -60.92
CA VAL A 8 12.26 1.61 -59.76
C VAL A 8 12.51 3.10 -60.00
N GLY A 9 12.26 3.94 -58.98
CA GLY A 9 12.63 5.36 -58.92
C GLY A 9 13.48 5.64 -57.67
N PRO A 10 14.27 6.73 -57.64
CA PRO A 10 15.67 6.67 -57.20
C PRO A 10 15.89 6.82 -55.69
N THR A 11 16.97 6.20 -55.26
CA THR A 11 17.70 6.35 -54.00
C THR A 11 18.25 7.77 -53.83
N CYS A 12 18.01 8.37 -52.65
CA CYS A 12 18.78 9.51 -52.16
C CYS A 12 19.55 9.08 -50.90
N GLN A 13 20.89 9.16 -50.99
CA GLN A 13 21.82 9.17 -49.86
C GLN A 13 22.58 10.52 -49.83
N PRO A 14 23.23 10.89 -48.71
CA PRO A 14 23.15 12.22 -48.09
C PRO A 14 24.31 13.16 -48.47
N PRO A 15 24.33 14.38 -47.90
CA PRO A 15 25.59 14.95 -47.43
C PRO A 15 25.58 15.23 -45.92
N SER A 16 26.66 14.77 -45.29
CA SER A 16 27.18 15.16 -43.98
C SER A 16 27.50 16.66 -43.90
N THR A 17 27.27 17.29 -42.73
CA THR A 17 28.32 17.82 -41.82
C THR A 17 27.72 18.64 -40.67
N GLY A 18 28.09 18.29 -39.44
CA GLY A 18 28.58 19.25 -38.42
C GLY A 18 27.59 20.06 -37.58
N ALA A 19 27.24 19.56 -36.40
CA ALA A 19 27.41 20.21 -35.08
C ALA A 19 26.58 19.47 -33.99
N PRO A 20 27.16 19.07 -32.85
CA PRO A 20 26.39 18.52 -31.73
C PRO A 20 25.69 19.63 -30.93
N PRO A 21 24.52 19.35 -30.31
CA PRO A 21 23.84 20.31 -29.44
C PRO A 21 24.62 20.57 -28.14
N PRO A 22 24.48 21.76 -27.52
CA PRO A 22 25.20 22.09 -26.30
C PRO A 22 24.74 21.20 -25.12
N PRO A 23 25.65 20.85 -24.19
CA PRO A 23 25.32 20.01 -23.04
C PRO A 23 24.44 20.77 -22.03
N ILE A 24 23.46 20.05 -21.51
CA ILE A 24 22.61 20.46 -20.39
C ILE A 24 23.47 20.48 -19.12
N GLU A 25 23.58 21.63 -18.47
CA GLU A 25 24.24 21.77 -17.17
C GLU A 25 23.48 20.99 -16.10
N ILE A 26 24.13 19.92 -15.61
CA ILE A 26 23.79 19.25 -14.37
C ILE A 26 24.43 20.05 -13.25
N ILE A 27 23.62 20.75 -12.46
CA ILE A 27 24.06 21.42 -11.23
C ILE A 27 24.41 20.32 -10.21
N GLN A 28 25.70 20.05 -10.09
CA GLN A 28 26.27 19.15 -9.08
C GLN A 28 26.82 20.00 -7.94
N TYR A 29 26.04 20.14 -6.85
CA TYR A 29 26.54 20.68 -5.59
C TYR A 29 27.31 19.58 -4.86
N CYS A 30 28.65 19.66 -4.89
CA CYS A 30 29.54 19.30 -3.78
C CYS A 30 31.01 19.43 -4.20
N SER A 31 31.70 20.45 -3.68
CA SER A 31 33.13 20.33 -3.37
C SER A 31 33.53 21.32 -2.28
N LEU A 32 33.80 20.77 -1.09
CA LEU A 32 34.71 21.35 -0.11
C LEU A 32 36.08 21.49 -0.75
N THR A 33 36.67 22.68 -0.71
CA THR A 33 38.12 22.86 -0.89
C THR A 33 38.66 23.75 0.22
N CYS A 34 39.70 23.23 0.88
CA CYS A 34 40.56 23.95 1.81
C CYS A 34 41.28 25.10 1.10
N GLY A 35 41.46 26.22 1.82
CA GLY A 35 42.15 27.40 1.32
C GLY A 35 43.69 27.32 1.33
N PRO A 36 44.34 28.46 1.12
CA PRO A 36 45.49 28.82 1.93
C PRO A 36 45.46 30.27 2.45
N GLU A 37 45.90 30.40 3.70
CA GLU A 37 46.66 31.47 4.36
C GLU A 37 46.46 32.97 4.00
N GLY A 38 46.23 33.77 5.05
CA GLY A 38 46.51 35.20 5.04
C GLY A 38 45.90 35.94 6.25
N LEU A 39 46.74 36.20 7.27
CA LEU A 39 46.43 36.97 8.49
C LEU A 39 45.84 38.36 8.20
N TRP A 40 45.02 38.90 9.11
CA TRP A 40 45.29 40.06 9.98
C TRP A 40 44.03 40.39 10.82
N GLY A 41 44.23 40.72 12.10
CA GLY A 41 43.20 40.92 13.12
C GLY A 41 42.51 42.30 13.11
N PRO A 42 41.93 42.73 14.24
CA PRO A 42 40.49 42.99 14.35
C PRO A 42 40.12 44.48 14.29
N HIS A 43 38.88 44.77 13.88
CA HIS A 43 38.23 46.04 14.17
C HIS A 43 36.89 45.83 14.87
N VAL A 44 36.80 46.46 16.04
CA VAL A 44 35.62 46.69 16.87
C VAL A 44 35.18 48.14 16.66
N SER A 45 33.87 48.38 16.50
CA SER A 45 33.13 49.60 16.93
C SER A 45 31.67 49.45 16.45
N GLU A 46 30.70 49.31 17.38
CA GLU A 46 29.75 50.37 17.80
C GLU A 46 28.77 50.78 16.68
N SER A 47 27.49 50.37 16.74
CA SER A 47 26.33 50.95 17.47
C SER A 47 25.77 52.24 16.86
N ALA A 48 24.46 52.24 16.61
CA ALA A 48 23.49 53.35 16.52
C ALA A 48 22.47 53.03 15.41
N GLU A 49 21.24 52.65 15.77
CA GLU A 49 20.07 53.52 16.01
C GLU A 49 19.14 53.59 14.79
N ASP A 50 17.89 53.24 15.07
CA ASP A 50 16.61 53.69 14.52
C ASP A 50 16.60 54.58 13.27
N LEU A 51 15.74 54.22 12.31
CA LEU A 51 14.76 55.13 11.69
C LEU A 51 13.84 54.37 10.71
N HIS A 52 12.60 54.13 11.14
CA HIS A 52 11.44 54.12 10.24
C HIS A 52 11.14 55.57 9.81
N PRO A 53 10.61 55.80 8.58
CA PRO A 53 9.16 56.01 8.48
C PRO A 53 8.49 55.64 7.14
N ALA A 54 7.15 55.55 7.23
CA ALA A 54 6.13 55.85 6.20
C ALA A 54 6.07 54.94 4.95
N ALA A 55 5.03 54.10 4.79
CA ALA A 55 3.66 54.46 4.40
C ALA A 55 3.57 55.11 3.01
N ALA A 56 3.26 54.30 2.01
CA ALA A 56 2.65 54.75 0.75
C ALA A 56 1.52 53.77 0.38
N ALA A 57 0.31 54.31 0.39
CA ALA A 57 -0.93 53.68 -0.01
C ALA A 57 -1.19 53.87 -1.52
N HIS A 58 -2.17 53.08 -2.02
CA HIS A 58 -2.98 53.20 -3.26
C HIS A 58 -2.85 52.00 -4.22
N PRO A 59 -3.93 51.62 -4.95
CA PRO A 59 -5.33 51.56 -4.52
C PRO A 59 -5.98 50.19 -4.86
N LEU A 60 -6.98 49.83 -4.06
CA LEU A 60 -7.95 48.77 -4.32
C LEU A 60 -8.78 49.10 -5.57
N HIS A 61 -8.74 48.24 -6.58
CA HIS A 61 -9.77 48.18 -7.61
C HIS A 61 -10.83 47.16 -7.21
N THR A 62 -11.95 47.67 -6.70
CA THR A 62 -13.22 46.97 -6.57
C THR A 62 -13.86 46.82 -7.95
N LEU A 63 -13.94 45.58 -8.45
CA LEU A 63 -14.87 45.21 -9.52
C LEU A 63 -16.04 44.48 -8.88
N SER A 64 -17.20 45.13 -8.91
CA SER A 64 -18.49 44.62 -8.46
C SER A 64 -19.42 44.46 -9.66
N LEU A 65 -20.34 43.50 -9.52
CA LEU A 65 -21.54 43.22 -10.33
C LEU A 65 -21.28 42.37 -11.59
N VAL A 66 -22.03 41.31 -11.93
CA VAL A 66 -23.46 41.00 -11.69
C VAL A 66 -23.66 39.47 -11.72
N SER A 67 -24.37 38.91 -10.73
CA SER A 67 -24.87 37.52 -10.77
C SER A 67 -26.22 37.43 -11.52
N PRO A 68 -26.45 36.42 -12.37
CA PRO A 68 -27.73 36.25 -13.07
C PRO A 68 -28.84 35.73 -12.11
N PRO A 69 -30.12 36.03 -12.39
CA PRO A 69 -31.24 35.68 -11.51
C PRO A 69 -31.58 34.18 -11.55
N PRO A 70 -32.22 33.64 -10.50
CA PRO A 70 -32.48 32.21 -10.37
C PRO A 70 -33.57 31.73 -11.33
N ARG A 71 -33.30 30.63 -12.05
CA ARG A 71 -34.30 29.91 -12.85
C ARG A 71 -35.30 29.21 -11.93
N LYS A 72 -36.59 29.48 -12.17
CA LYS A 72 -37.75 28.87 -11.51
C LYS A 72 -37.83 27.38 -11.81
N SER A 73 -38.00 26.59 -10.76
CA SER A 73 -38.31 25.16 -10.79
C SER A 73 -39.73 24.89 -11.33
N PRO A 74 -39.94 23.88 -12.19
CA PRO A 74 -41.28 23.52 -12.62
C PRO A 74 -42.02 22.72 -11.54
N LYS A 75 -43.25 23.15 -11.28
CA LYS A 75 -44.19 22.59 -10.31
C LYS A 75 -44.57 21.13 -10.61
N LYS A 76 -44.58 20.31 -9.56
CA LYS A 76 -45.23 18.99 -9.50
C LYS A 76 -46.71 19.11 -9.93
N LYS A 77 -47.13 18.31 -10.92
CA LYS A 77 -48.55 17.99 -11.17
C LYS A 77 -48.86 16.60 -10.62
N LYS A 78 -49.94 16.51 -9.82
CA LYS A 78 -50.56 15.28 -9.31
C LYS A 78 -51.31 14.54 -10.44
N PRO A 79 -51.56 13.22 -10.27
CA PRO A 79 -51.97 12.34 -11.36
C PRO A 79 -53.48 12.42 -11.64
N THR A 80 -53.85 12.31 -12.91
CA THR A 80 -55.23 12.06 -13.33
C THR A 80 -55.36 10.64 -13.86
N THR A 81 -56.28 9.91 -13.23
CA THR A 81 -56.86 8.63 -13.62
C THR A 81 -57.44 8.65 -15.02
N ALA A 82 -57.13 7.64 -15.83
CA ALA A 82 -58.02 7.17 -16.90
C ALA A 82 -57.78 5.68 -17.15
N SER A 83 -58.86 4.92 -17.03
CA SER A 83 -59.03 3.50 -17.29
C SER A 83 -59.19 3.24 -18.78
N SER A 84 -58.52 2.22 -19.33
CA SER A 84 -59.03 1.42 -20.45
C SER A 84 -58.25 0.10 -20.62
N PHE A 85 -58.77 -0.96 -20.02
CA PHE A 85 -59.24 -2.19 -20.66
C PHE A 85 -58.55 -2.79 -21.93
N LEU A 86 -58.33 -4.12 -21.84
CA LEU A 86 -57.96 -5.13 -22.85
C LEU A 86 -56.50 -5.10 -23.36
N HIS A 87 -55.70 -6.18 -23.37
CA HIS A 87 -55.97 -7.59 -23.69
C HIS A 87 -54.93 -8.50 -22.98
N ARG A 88 -55.40 -9.52 -22.24
CA ARG A 88 -54.55 -10.65 -21.80
C ARG A 88 -54.23 -11.54 -23.01
N ARG A 89 -52.95 -11.75 -23.32
CA ARG A 89 -52.49 -12.97 -23.99
C ARG A 89 -51.55 -13.72 -23.05
N ARG A 90 -52.09 -14.80 -22.47
CA ARG A 90 -51.33 -15.88 -21.82
C ARG A 90 -50.59 -16.64 -22.91
N ALA A 91 -49.26 -16.60 -22.90
CA ALA A 91 -48.45 -17.62 -23.55
C ALA A 91 -48.10 -18.68 -22.50
N LYS A 92 -48.73 -19.85 -22.60
CA LYS A 92 -48.30 -21.09 -21.97
C LYS A 92 -47.35 -21.78 -22.95
N MET A 93 -46.13 -22.09 -22.55
CA MET A 93 -45.29 -23.15 -23.15
C MET A 93 -44.43 -23.71 -22.02
N MET A 94 -44.81 -24.87 -21.44
CA MET A 94 -44.52 -26.23 -21.90
C MET A 94 -43.03 -26.58 -21.71
N LEU A 95 -42.77 -27.14 -20.52
CA LEU A 95 -41.52 -27.78 -20.09
C LEU A 95 -41.47 -29.21 -20.66
N PRO A 96 -40.40 -29.66 -21.35
CA PRO A 96 -40.30 -31.04 -21.75
C PRO A 96 -39.54 -31.88 -20.70
N ARG A 97 -40.32 -32.76 -20.08
CA ARG A 97 -40.05 -34.16 -19.70
C ARG A 97 -38.60 -34.61 -19.44
N LEU A 98 -38.42 -34.93 -18.16
CA LEU A 98 -37.52 -35.90 -17.55
C LEU A 98 -37.47 -37.23 -18.34
N HIS A 99 -36.29 -37.63 -18.82
CA HIS A 99 -36.01 -38.98 -19.28
C HIS A 99 -35.11 -39.71 -18.28
N LEU A 100 -35.70 -40.75 -17.70
CA LEU A 100 -35.12 -41.81 -16.90
C LEU A 100 -34.09 -42.58 -17.75
N LEU A 101 -32.80 -42.49 -17.43
CA LEU A 101 -31.78 -43.36 -18.03
C LEU A 101 -31.49 -44.52 -17.08
N LEU A 102 -31.71 -45.72 -17.62
CA LEU A 102 -31.60 -47.03 -17.02
C LEU A 102 -30.16 -47.30 -16.53
N VAL A 103 -30.01 -47.74 -15.28
CA VAL A 103 -28.77 -48.31 -14.74
C VAL A 103 -28.56 -49.68 -15.38
N VAL A 104 -27.53 -49.81 -16.23
CA VAL A 104 -27.04 -51.11 -16.71
C VAL A 104 -25.84 -51.49 -15.86
N VAL A 105 -26.03 -52.45 -14.96
CA VAL A 105 -24.94 -53.12 -14.23
C VAL A 105 -24.31 -54.14 -15.18
N SER A 106 -23.17 -53.80 -15.79
CA SER A 106 -22.34 -54.75 -16.50
C SER A 106 -21.27 -55.31 -15.55
N ALA A 107 -21.33 -56.62 -15.31
CA ALA A 107 -20.34 -57.38 -14.57
C ALA A 107 -18.97 -57.34 -15.26
N LEU A 108 -17.93 -56.97 -14.50
CA LEU A 108 -16.53 -57.11 -14.89
C LEU A 108 -15.99 -58.46 -14.36
N PRO A 109 -15.23 -59.24 -15.14
CA PRO A 109 -14.55 -60.42 -14.63
C PRO A 109 -13.30 -60.00 -13.84
N LEU A 110 -13.04 -60.68 -12.72
CA LEU A 110 -11.76 -60.64 -12.00
C LEU A 110 -10.64 -61.10 -12.95
N VAL A 111 -9.69 -60.22 -13.22
CA VAL A 111 -8.38 -60.58 -13.78
C VAL A 111 -7.37 -60.52 -12.64
N SER A 112 -6.87 -61.68 -12.22
CA SER A 112 -5.70 -61.80 -11.35
C SER A 112 -4.48 -61.27 -12.08
N VAL A 113 -3.88 -60.19 -11.58
CA VAL A 113 -2.55 -59.74 -12.01
C VAL A 113 -1.53 -60.36 -11.06
N ALA A 114 -0.75 -61.28 -11.60
CA ALA A 114 0.43 -61.84 -10.96
C ALA A 114 1.49 -60.74 -10.80
N ALA A 115 2.12 -60.69 -9.62
CA ALA A 115 3.24 -59.82 -9.33
C ALA A 115 4.44 -60.18 -10.24
N GLY A 116 4.73 -59.31 -11.21
CA GLY A 116 5.96 -59.31 -11.99
C GLY A 116 6.89 -58.22 -11.48
N VAL A 117 8.00 -58.63 -10.86
CA VAL A 117 9.11 -57.74 -10.51
C VAL A 117 9.79 -57.30 -11.80
N GLY A 118 9.73 -56.01 -12.10
CA GLY A 118 10.41 -55.40 -13.24
C GLY A 118 10.64 -53.92 -12.93
N GLY A 119 11.89 -53.59 -12.61
CA GLY A 119 12.28 -52.24 -12.26
C GLY A 119 12.32 -51.32 -13.46
N GLU A 120 11.67 -50.16 -13.32
CA GLU A 120 12.04 -48.93 -14.00
C GLU A 120 12.00 -47.81 -12.96
N GLY A 121 13.14 -47.13 -12.83
CA GLY A 121 13.41 -46.15 -11.79
C GLY A 121 12.52 -44.94 -11.91
N PHE A 122 11.60 -44.80 -10.97
CA PHE A 122 11.08 -43.50 -10.61
C PHE A 122 12.18 -42.78 -9.82
N CYS A 123 12.74 -41.70 -10.37
CA CYS A 123 13.62 -40.81 -9.62
C CYS A 123 12.79 -40.07 -8.55
N SER A 124 12.46 -40.77 -7.47
CA SER A 124 12.17 -40.14 -6.19
C SER A 124 13.49 -39.55 -5.72
N ALA A 125 13.70 -38.26 -5.96
CA ALA A 125 14.70 -37.53 -5.20
C ALA A 125 14.32 -37.70 -3.73
N GLU A 126 15.14 -38.43 -2.97
CA GLU A 126 15.00 -38.48 -1.52
C GLU A 126 14.98 -37.03 -1.02
N PRO A 127 14.07 -36.69 -0.08
CA PRO A 127 14.13 -35.38 0.55
C PRO A 127 15.49 -35.32 1.22
N SER A 128 16.40 -34.54 0.63
CA SER A 128 17.71 -34.23 1.18
C SER A 128 17.52 -33.96 2.65
N ALA A 129 18.12 -34.83 3.48
CA ALA A 129 17.98 -34.87 4.93
C ALA A 129 17.80 -33.45 5.45
N SER A 130 16.55 -33.15 5.84
CA SER A 130 16.24 -31.94 6.58
C SER A 130 17.17 -31.98 7.77
N ARG A 131 18.09 -31.00 7.85
CA ARG A 131 18.71 -30.65 9.11
C ARG A 131 17.61 -30.67 10.15
N GLU A 132 17.78 -31.46 11.20
CA GLU A 132 16.92 -31.42 12.37
C GLU A 132 16.91 -29.97 12.88
N CYS A 133 15.96 -29.18 12.38
CA CYS A 133 15.62 -27.91 12.98
C CYS A 133 14.84 -28.28 14.23
N SER A 134 15.46 -28.01 15.38
CA SER A 134 14.80 -27.89 16.69
C SER A 134 13.31 -27.58 16.52
N GLY A 135 12.43 -28.40 17.11
CA GLY A 135 10.97 -28.35 16.95
C GLY A 135 10.26 -27.08 17.45
N ALA A 136 10.93 -25.93 17.42
CA ALA A 136 10.34 -24.62 17.65
C ALA A 136 9.58 -24.16 16.40
N ARG A 137 8.30 -23.84 16.59
CA ARG A 137 7.50 -23.15 15.56
C ARG A 137 8.21 -21.83 15.20
N PRO A 138 8.28 -21.46 13.92
CA PRO A 138 8.85 -20.17 13.53
C PRO A 138 8.17 -19.00 14.27
N PRO A 139 8.89 -17.91 14.57
CA PRO A 139 8.32 -16.71 15.16
C PRO A 139 7.13 -16.16 14.37
N LEU A 140 6.27 -15.39 15.03
CA LEU A 140 5.20 -14.66 14.36
C LEU A 140 5.79 -13.71 13.29
N TYR A 141 5.13 -13.63 12.14
CA TYR A 141 5.55 -12.83 10.97
C TYR A 141 6.93 -13.18 10.38
N TRP A 142 7.52 -14.34 10.72
CA TRP A 142 8.85 -14.73 10.22
C TRP A 142 8.98 -14.68 8.68
N LYS A 143 7.89 -15.00 7.96
CA LYS A 143 7.88 -14.99 6.49
C LYS A 143 7.91 -13.60 5.87
N VAL A 144 7.64 -12.54 6.64
CA VAL A 144 7.77 -11.16 6.16
C VAL A 144 9.24 -10.85 5.88
N THR A 145 10.14 -11.28 6.77
CA THR A 145 11.60 -11.08 6.63
C THR A 145 12.31 -12.26 5.97
N ASN A 146 11.67 -13.42 5.91
CA ASN A 146 12.17 -14.65 5.28
C ASN A 146 11.10 -15.24 4.34
N PRO A 147 10.78 -14.55 3.23
CA PRO A 147 9.73 -14.96 2.32
C PRO A 147 10.03 -16.33 1.70
N THR A 148 8.99 -17.04 1.27
CA THR A 148 9.12 -18.39 0.70
C THR A 148 9.90 -18.34 -0.62
N LEU A 149 9.62 -17.34 -1.46
CA LEU A 149 10.47 -16.95 -2.57
C LEU A 149 11.35 -15.78 -2.14
N ALA A 150 12.54 -16.10 -1.62
CA ALA A 150 13.51 -15.11 -1.20
C ALA A 150 14.36 -14.57 -2.36
N PRO A 151 14.93 -13.36 -2.23
CA PRO A 151 15.81 -12.78 -3.25
C PRO A 151 16.99 -13.70 -3.61
N ALA A 152 17.54 -14.44 -2.65
CA ALA A 152 18.61 -15.39 -2.86
C ALA A 152 18.26 -16.51 -3.86
N HIS A 153 16.97 -16.86 -4.00
CA HIS A 153 16.52 -17.86 -4.97
C HIS A 153 16.48 -17.34 -6.41
N LEU A 154 16.63 -16.03 -6.61
CA LEU A 154 16.51 -15.37 -7.91
C LEU A 154 17.87 -14.95 -8.50
N GLN A 155 18.98 -15.27 -7.82
CA GLN A 155 20.34 -14.84 -8.21
C GLN A 155 20.73 -15.26 -9.65
N ASP A 156 20.17 -16.37 -10.14
CA ASP A 156 20.45 -16.93 -11.48
C ASP A 156 19.39 -16.55 -12.53
N LEU A 157 18.50 -15.60 -12.23
CA LEU A 157 17.49 -15.08 -13.15
C LEU A 157 17.71 -13.58 -13.42
N PRO A 158 18.65 -13.22 -14.33
CA PRO A 158 19.02 -11.83 -14.55
C PRO A 158 17.82 -10.94 -14.91
N GLY A 159 17.62 -9.89 -14.11
CA GLY A 159 16.55 -8.91 -14.32
C GLY A 159 15.14 -9.39 -13.96
N PHE A 160 14.98 -10.61 -13.45
CA PHE A 160 13.68 -11.09 -13.01
C PHE A 160 13.25 -10.40 -11.71
N THR A 161 12.00 -9.91 -11.70
CA THR A 161 11.30 -9.48 -10.48
C THR A 161 9.81 -9.74 -10.61
N ARG A 162 9.15 -9.98 -9.48
CA ARG A 162 7.69 -9.98 -9.36
C ARG A 162 7.11 -8.58 -9.15
N SER A 163 7.95 -7.59 -8.86
CA SER A 163 7.50 -6.22 -8.60
C SER A 163 6.92 -5.57 -9.86
N VAL A 164 5.85 -4.82 -9.67
CA VAL A 164 5.13 -4.10 -10.73
C VAL A 164 4.72 -2.74 -10.20
N TYR A 165 4.99 -1.68 -10.97
CA TYR A 165 4.45 -0.35 -10.75
C TYR A 165 3.54 0.03 -11.92
N LYS A 166 2.30 0.42 -11.63
CA LYS A 166 1.30 0.88 -12.59
C LYS A 166 0.69 2.19 -12.12
N ARG A 167 -0.16 2.78 -12.97
CA ARG A 167 -0.82 4.08 -12.74
C ARG A 167 -1.59 4.14 -11.42
N ASP A 168 -2.28 3.07 -11.06
CA ASP A 168 -3.27 3.04 -9.97
C ASP A 168 -2.99 1.99 -8.90
N HIS A 169 -1.89 1.23 -9.04
CA HIS A 169 -1.44 0.29 -8.02
C HIS A 169 0.01 -0.12 -8.23
N ALA A 170 0.60 -0.69 -7.18
CA ALA A 170 1.91 -1.34 -7.26
C ALA A 170 1.93 -2.62 -6.42
N LEU A 171 2.66 -3.62 -6.90
CA LEU A 171 3.09 -4.78 -6.14
C LEU A 171 4.61 -4.65 -5.95
N ILE A 172 5.06 -4.55 -4.70
CA ILE A 172 6.46 -4.37 -4.35
C ILE A 172 6.89 -5.59 -3.56
N THR A 173 7.87 -6.31 -4.09
CA THR A 173 8.26 -7.64 -3.59
C THR A 173 9.68 -7.61 -3.02
N PRO A 174 10.02 -8.55 -2.12
CA PRO A 174 11.23 -8.47 -1.29
C PRO A 174 12.55 -8.26 -2.04
N GLU A 175 12.69 -8.78 -3.26
CA GLU A 175 13.90 -8.65 -4.07
C GLU A 175 14.12 -7.25 -4.66
N SER A 176 13.08 -6.40 -4.62
CA SER A 176 13.12 -5.03 -5.11
C SER A 176 13.25 -3.99 -3.99
N HIS A 177 13.34 -4.41 -2.73
CA HIS A 177 13.53 -3.48 -1.62
C HIS A 177 14.93 -2.83 -1.69
N VAL A 178 14.95 -1.50 -1.75
CA VAL A 178 16.20 -0.72 -1.75
C VAL A 178 16.46 -0.19 -0.35
N PHE A 179 17.35 -0.85 0.39
CA PHE A 179 17.75 -0.43 1.72
C PHE A 179 18.88 0.61 1.66
N SER A 180 18.70 1.71 2.40
CA SER A 180 19.70 2.77 2.56
C SER A 180 19.65 3.33 3.99
N PRO A 181 20.72 3.96 4.52
CA PRO A 181 20.66 4.59 5.83
C PRO A 181 19.51 5.58 5.93
N LEU A 182 18.68 5.47 6.99
CA LEU A 182 17.62 6.44 7.22
C LEU A 182 18.23 7.77 7.73
N PRO A 183 17.91 8.91 7.10
CA PRO A 183 18.43 10.21 7.54
C PRO A 183 18.11 10.46 9.02
N ASP A 184 19.11 10.91 9.78
CA ASP A 184 19.04 11.20 11.23
C ASP A 184 18.76 10.00 12.16
N TRP A 185 18.52 8.81 11.62
CA TRP A 185 18.45 7.58 12.42
C TRP A 185 19.85 7.04 12.70
N VAL A 186 20.03 6.42 13.87
CA VAL A 186 21.28 5.75 14.25
C VAL A 186 21.16 4.26 13.96
N ASN A 187 22.17 3.70 13.29
CA ASN A 187 22.31 2.26 13.00
C ASN A 187 21.05 1.60 12.41
N THR A 188 20.40 2.29 11.47
CA THR A 188 19.13 1.83 10.88
C THR A 188 19.15 1.98 9.36
N LEU A 189 18.77 0.92 8.65
CA LEU A 189 18.52 0.95 7.20
C LEU A 189 17.02 1.02 6.93
N GLY A 190 16.60 1.88 6.01
CA GLY A 190 15.22 2.02 5.56
C GLY A 190 15.04 1.64 4.10
N ALA A 191 13.92 1.02 3.79
CA ALA A 191 13.44 0.82 2.42
C ALA A 191 12.05 1.46 2.27
N PHE A 192 11.98 2.56 1.52
CA PHE A 192 10.71 3.20 1.19
C PHE A 192 9.95 2.36 0.16
N LEU A 193 8.73 1.96 0.53
CA LEU A 193 7.85 1.15 -0.30
C LEU A 193 6.82 2.04 -0.99
N ILE A 194 6.20 2.94 -0.25
CA ILE A 194 5.21 3.90 -0.75
C ILE A 194 5.63 5.30 -0.33
N SER A 195 5.49 6.26 -1.23
CA SER A 195 5.72 7.68 -0.94
C SER A 195 4.80 8.56 -1.78
N PRO A 196 4.69 9.86 -1.47
CA PRO A 196 3.91 10.78 -2.29
C PRO A 196 4.33 10.89 -3.76
N ALA A 197 5.52 10.44 -4.12
CA ALA A 197 5.96 10.38 -5.52
C ALA A 197 5.06 9.49 -6.39
N ILE A 198 4.37 8.49 -5.81
CA ILE A 198 3.44 7.63 -6.55
C ILE A 198 1.98 8.13 -6.48
N GLY A 199 1.72 9.27 -5.83
CA GLY A 199 0.39 9.86 -5.69
C GLY A 199 -0.33 9.55 -4.36
N ALA A 200 0.33 8.86 -3.42
CA ALA A 200 -0.21 8.64 -2.07
C ALA A 200 -0.03 9.89 -1.18
N HIS A 201 -0.93 10.15 -0.23
CA HIS A 201 -0.70 11.18 0.81
C HIS A 201 0.04 10.68 2.07
N PHE A 202 0.64 9.48 2.03
CA PHE A 202 1.42 8.90 3.14
C PHE A 202 2.71 8.28 2.61
N THR A 203 3.66 8.02 3.50
CA THR A 203 4.79 7.14 3.25
C THR A 203 4.63 5.83 4.01
N MET A 204 5.06 4.73 3.41
CA MET A 204 5.18 3.43 4.06
C MET A 204 6.58 2.89 3.80
N TYR A 205 7.31 2.54 4.85
CA TYR A 205 8.68 2.07 4.72
C TYR A 205 9.03 1.04 5.79
N LEU A 206 9.90 0.11 5.42
CA LEU A 206 10.51 -0.84 6.36
C LEU A 206 11.73 -0.18 7.00
N ALA A 207 11.86 -0.30 8.31
CA ALA A 207 13.06 0.11 9.05
C ALA A 207 13.71 -1.13 9.68
N LYS A 208 14.94 -1.43 9.28
CA LYS A 208 15.79 -2.47 9.86
C LYS A 208 16.74 -1.82 10.85
N MET A 209 16.37 -1.94 12.12
CA MET A 209 17.10 -1.46 13.28
C MET A 209 18.10 -2.53 13.70
N HIS A 210 19.37 -2.16 13.82
CA HIS A 210 20.41 -3.01 14.39
C HIS A 210 20.61 -2.71 15.88
N ASP A 211 21.48 -3.47 16.54
CA ASP A 211 21.82 -3.27 17.96
C ASP A 211 22.32 -1.83 18.22
N GLY A 212 21.85 -1.20 19.30
CA GLY A 212 22.12 0.19 19.66
C GLY A 212 21.52 1.23 18.68
N SER A 213 20.42 0.91 18.01
CA SER A 213 19.76 1.82 17.06
C SER A 213 18.83 2.82 17.75
N LYS A 214 18.62 3.96 17.09
CA LYS A 214 17.74 5.03 17.58
C LYS A 214 17.04 5.73 16.42
N SER A 215 15.74 5.97 16.56
CA SER A 215 14.94 6.68 15.57
C SER A 215 15.15 8.19 15.58
N ALA A 216 15.04 8.82 14.41
CA ALA A 216 14.84 10.27 14.31
C ALA A 216 13.37 10.66 14.54
N LEU A 217 13.15 11.91 14.94
CA LEU A 217 11.81 12.51 14.91
C LEU A 217 11.33 12.69 13.46
N PRO A 218 10.03 12.53 13.18
CA PRO A 218 9.48 12.87 11.87
C PRO A 218 9.49 14.39 11.65
N PRO A 219 9.34 14.86 10.40
CA PRO A 219 9.21 16.29 10.10
C PRO A 219 8.03 16.96 10.83
N LYS A 220 8.06 18.30 10.95
CA LYS A 220 6.98 19.06 11.58
C LYS A 220 5.63 18.81 10.90
N GLY A 221 4.60 18.58 11.71
CA GLY A 221 3.23 18.31 11.27
C GLY A 221 3.01 16.89 10.71
N VAL A 222 3.99 16.00 10.86
CA VAL A 222 3.88 14.60 10.43
C VAL A 222 3.53 13.72 11.62
N GLU A 223 2.45 12.97 11.51
CA GLU A 223 2.11 11.88 12.43
C GLU A 223 2.77 10.58 11.97
N ARG A 224 3.03 9.67 12.92
CA ARG A 224 3.74 8.43 12.68
C ARG A 224 3.03 7.26 13.34
N LEU A 225 2.95 6.13 12.63
CA LEU A 225 2.59 4.85 13.21
C LEU A 225 3.71 3.84 12.98
N ILE A 226 4.09 3.16 14.06
CA ILE A 226 5.11 2.11 14.08
C ILE A 226 4.46 0.77 14.41
N PHE A 227 4.75 -0.27 13.63
CA PHE A 227 4.32 -1.64 13.90
C PHE A 227 5.53 -2.58 13.91
N VAL A 228 5.66 -3.41 14.95
CA VAL A 228 6.82 -4.30 15.14
C VAL A 228 6.61 -5.64 14.43
N LEU A 229 7.45 -5.93 13.43
CA LEU A 229 7.42 -7.17 12.65
C LEU A 229 8.38 -8.24 13.19
N GLN A 230 9.50 -7.82 13.76
CA GLN A 230 10.54 -8.68 14.32
C GLN A 230 11.28 -7.92 15.43
N GLY A 231 11.69 -8.61 16.49
CA GLY A 231 12.44 -8.04 17.61
C GLY A 231 11.54 -7.24 18.55
N SER A 232 12.10 -6.19 19.14
CA SER A 232 11.43 -5.33 20.09
C SER A 232 12.03 -3.92 20.11
N ILE A 233 11.22 -2.96 20.53
CA ILE A 233 11.65 -1.57 20.71
C ILE A 233 11.22 -1.04 22.08
N LEU A 234 11.96 -0.05 22.57
CA LEU A 234 11.54 0.80 23.66
C LEU A 234 11.17 2.18 23.09
N LEU A 235 9.91 2.55 23.25
CA LEU A 235 9.38 3.88 22.95
C LEU A 235 9.39 4.72 24.22
N SER A 236 10.05 5.87 24.19
CA SER A 236 10.05 6.85 25.28
C SER A 236 9.37 8.15 24.86
N GLU A 237 8.50 8.67 25.71
CA GLU A 237 7.86 9.98 25.58
C GLU A 237 8.72 11.09 26.18
N GLU A 238 8.49 12.35 25.78
CA GLU A 238 9.12 13.51 26.45
C GLU A 238 8.70 13.63 27.93
N SER A 239 7.51 13.13 28.28
CA SER A 239 6.98 13.07 29.65
C SER A 239 7.78 12.15 30.58
N GLY A 240 8.64 11.29 30.03
CA GLY A 240 9.42 10.27 30.75
C GLY A 240 8.76 8.89 30.80
N ASN A 241 7.53 8.75 30.31
CA ASN A 241 6.87 7.44 30.19
C ASN A 241 7.56 6.59 29.12
N THR A 242 7.63 5.28 29.34
CA THR A 242 8.26 4.33 28.43
C THR A 242 7.38 3.13 28.16
N HIS A 243 7.40 2.64 26.92
CA HIS A 243 6.60 1.51 26.45
C HIS A 243 7.50 0.50 25.72
N THR A 244 7.53 -0.74 26.17
CA THR A 244 8.18 -1.84 25.43
C THR A 244 7.19 -2.42 24.44
N LEU A 245 7.55 -2.39 23.15
CA LEU A 245 6.75 -2.96 22.07
C LEU A 245 7.45 -4.20 21.53
N LEU A 246 6.75 -5.33 21.59
CA LEU A 246 7.19 -6.61 21.03
C LEU A 246 6.58 -6.81 19.63
N VAL A 247 6.96 -7.88 18.94
CA VAL A 247 6.28 -8.30 17.69
C VAL A 247 4.76 -8.27 17.87
N ASP A 248 4.05 -7.74 16.87
CA ASP A 248 2.59 -7.51 16.86
C ASP A 248 2.09 -6.33 17.71
N SER A 249 3.00 -5.60 18.37
CA SER A 249 2.69 -4.33 19.02
C SER A 249 2.82 -3.16 18.04
N TYR A 250 2.10 -2.07 18.33
CA TYR A 250 2.13 -0.85 17.55
C TYR A 250 2.04 0.39 18.44
N ALA A 251 2.54 1.50 17.91
CA ALA A 251 2.36 2.83 18.48
C ALA A 251 1.95 3.83 17.40
N TYR A 252 0.93 4.64 17.69
CA TYR A 252 0.59 5.84 16.95
C TYR A 252 1.04 7.08 17.72
N LEU A 253 1.73 7.97 17.02
CA LEU A 253 2.40 9.15 17.54
C LEU A 253 1.79 10.37 16.84
N PRO A 254 1.04 11.21 17.58
CA PRO A 254 0.48 12.44 17.05
C PRO A 254 1.52 13.35 16.42
N ALA A 255 1.10 14.17 15.46
CA ALA A 255 1.97 15.13 14.82
C ALA A 255 2.65 16.06 15.83
N ASN A 256 3.96 16.26 15.67
CA ASN A 256 4.82 17.07 16.54
C ASN A 256 5.07 16.51 17.95
N MET A 257 4.57 15.32 18.28
CA MET A 257 4.91 14.67 19.54
C MET A 257 6.39 14.29 19.57
N LYS A 258 7.14 14.79 20.56
CA LYS A 258 8.52 14.39 20.78
C LYS A 258 8.57 13.00 21.43
N HIS A 259 9.33 12.12 20.82
CA HIS A 259 9.50 10.73 21.24
C HIS A 259 10.90 10.22 20.86
N SER A 260 11.29 9.09 21.44
CA SER A 260 12.50 8.36 21.07
C SER A 260 12.17 6.88 20.97
N VAL A 261 12.56 6.23 19.87
CA VAL A 261 12.48 4.77 19.72
C VAL A 261 13.89 4.23 19.66
N ILE A 262 14.20 3.26 20.53
CA ILE A 262 15.48 2.57 20.55
C ILE A 262 15.29 1.06 20.43
N SER A 263 16.32 0.38 19.92
CA SER A 263 16.39 -1.08 19.93
C SER A 263 17.83 -1.52 20.17
N ASP A 264 17.99 -2.43 21.15
CA ASP A 264 19.26 -3.08 21.51
C ASP A 264 19.33 -4.50 20.94
N GLU A 265 18.57 -4.78 19.88
CA GLU A 265 18.59 -6.04 19.14
C GLU A 265 18.23 -5.82 17.67
N VAL A 266 18.32 -6.87 16.86
CA VAL A 266 17.90 -6.80 15.46
C VAL A 266 16.37 -6.76 15.38
N THR A 267 15.86 -5.62 14.93
CA THR A 267 14.44 -5.31 14.90
C THR A 267 14.03 -4.85 13.52
N THR A 268 12.85 -5.31 13.06
CA THR A 268 12.25 -4.82 11.81
C THR A 268 10.90 -4.20 12.13
N LEU A 269 10.73 -2.96 11.68
CA LEU A 269 9.49 -2.19 11.81
C LEU A 269 8.90 -1.96 10.42
N ILE A 270 7.58 -1.88 10.36
CA ILE A 270 6.88 -1.18 9.27
C ILE A 270 6.33 0.13 9.82
N ILE A 271 6.63 1.22 9.13
CA ILE A 271 6.29 2.57 9.58
C ILE A 271 5.44 3.26 8.53
N PHE A 272 4.38 3.92 8.99
CA PHE A 272 3.54 4.81 8.22
C PHE A 272 3.73 6.23 8.72
N GLU A 273 3.89 7.18 7.81
CA GLU A 273 3.91 8.60 8.14
C GLU A 273 3.03 9.39 7.18
N ARG A 274 2.34 10.40 7.71
CA ARG A 274 1.44 11.27 6.96
C ARG A 274 1.51 12.68 7.53
N ARG A 275 1.30 13.69 6.68
CA ARG A 275 1.03 15.05 7.17
C ARG A 275 -0.39 15.09 7.74
N TYR A 276 -0.48 15.33 9.04
CA TYR A 276 -1.75 15.33 9.75
C TYR A 276 -2.66 16.47 9.27
N THR A 277 -3.93 16.14 9.05
CA THR A 277 -4.96 17.12 8.70
C THR A 277 -5.52 17.70 9.99
N THR A 278 -5.14 18.93 10.33
CA THR A 278 -5.64 19.58 11.55
C THR A 278 -7.15 19.81 11.44
N ILE A 279 -7.88 19.29 12.42
CA ILE A 279 -9.29 19.54 12.63
C ILE A 279 -9.37 20.44 13.88
N GLU A 280 -10.07 21.57 13.77
CA GLU A 280 -10.22 22.52 14.88
C GLU A 280 -10.82 21.81 16.11
N ASP A 281 -10.28 22.08 17.29
CA ASP A 281 -10.67 21.49 18.58
C ASP A 281 -10.46 19.96 18.75
N TYR A 282 -9.93 19.27 17.74
CA TYR A 282 -9.65 17.83 17.81
C TYR A 282 -8.15 17.54 17.72
N HIS A 283 -7.66 16.77 18.68
CA HIS A 283 -6.28 16.32 18.74
C HIS A 283 -6.24 14.82 19.01
N PRO A 284 -5.47 14.04 18.24
CA PRO A 284 -5.31 12.63 18.50
C PRO A 284 -4.30 12.44 19.64
N ASP A 285 -4.48 11.38 20.42
CA ASP A 285 -3.61 11.03 21.53
C ASP A 285 -2.55 10.01 21.11
N LEU A 286 -1.50 9.85 21.93
CA LEU A 286 -0.63 8.68 21.82
C LEU A 286 -1.45 7.42 22.02
N ILE A 287 -1.30 6.45 21.11
CA ILE A 287 -1.88 5.12 21.28
C ILE A 287 -0.75 4.11 21.23
N VAL A 288 -0.69 3.24 22.23
CA VAL A 288 0.17 2.05 22.24
C VAL A 288 -0.72 0.83 22.43
N GLY A 289 -0.52 -0.20 21.61
CA GLY A 289 -1.37 -1.39 21.65
C GLY A 289 -0.72 -2.61 21.02
N SER A 290 -1.48 -3.70 20.98
CA SER A 290 -1.11 -4.96 20.32
C SER A 290 -2.34 -5.50 19.60
N THR A 291 -2.15 -6.17 18.45
CA THR A 291 -3.30 -6.59 17.61
C THR A 291 -4.18 -7.61 18.31
N ASP A 292 -3.61 -8.49 19.13
CA ASP A 292 -4.32 -9.51 19.92
C ASP A 292 -5.26 -8.90 20.98
N LYS A 293 -5.07 -7.64 21.35
CA LYS A 293 -5.93 -6.90 22.28
C LYS A 293 -7.06 -6.14 21.59
N GLN A 294 -7.01 -5.98 20.27
CA GLN A 294 -8.07 -5.28 19.54
C GLN A 294 -9.29 -6.20 19.33
N PRO A 295 -10.51 -5.67 19.53
CA PRO A 295 -11.71 -6.46 19.36
C PRO A 295 -11.90 -6.85 17.89
N LEU A 296 -12.48 -8.03 17.67
CA LEU A 296 -13.05 -8.38 16.38
C LEU A 296 -14.28 -7.52 16.12
N LEU A 297 -14.30 -6.90 14.95
CA LEU A 297 -15.43 -6.10 14.50
C LEU A 297 -16.34 -6.92 13.59
N GLU A 298 -17.62 -6.58 13.59
CA GLU A 298 -18.57 -7.12 12.63
C GLU A 298 -18.24 -6.65 11.21
N THR A 299 -18.40 -7.55 10.25
CA THR A 299 -18.09 -7.34 8.83
C THR A 299 -19.30 -7.73 7.98
N PRO A 300 -20.39 -6.93 7.97
CA PRO A 300 -21.62 -7.30 7.28
C PRO A 300 -21.38 -7.60 5.80
N GLY A 301 -21.87 -8.76 5.33
CA GLY A 301 -21.71 -9.19 3.94
C GLY A 301 -20.33 -9.79 3.59
N GLU A 302 -19.41 -9.82 4.54
CA GLU A 302 -18.05 -10.33 4.38
C GLU A 302 -17.77 -11.46 5.38
N VAL A 303 -16.71 -12.23 5.12
CA VAL A 303 -16.34 -13.40 5.95
C VAL A 303 -15.02 -13.23 6.70
N PHE A 304 -14.23 -12.22 6.34
CA PHE A 304 -12.95 -11.95 6.99
C PHE A 304 -13.15 -11.44 8.42
N GLU A 305 -12.16 -11.72 9.26
CA GLU A 305 -12.05 -11.13 10.59
C GLU A 305 -11.37 -9.75 10.47
N LEU A 306 -11.98 -8.72 11.06
CA LEU A 306 -11.46 -7.35 11.04
C LEU A 306 -11.08 -6.87 12.45
N ARG A 307 -9.92 -6.25 12.57
CA ARG A 307 -9.52 -5.42 13.72
C ARG A 307 -9.06 -4.05 13.23
N LYS A 308 -9.43 -2.99 13.93
CA LYS A 308 -8.89 -1.63 13.73
C LYS A 308 -7.90 -1.32 14.85
N LEU A 309 -6.75 -0.74 14.52
CA LEU A 309 -5.70 -0.45 15.49
C LEU A 309 -5.86 0.92 16.15
N LEU A 310 -6.48 1.87 15.43
CA LEU A 310 -6.77 3.21 15.96
C LEU A 310 -8.28 3.36 16.22
N PRO A 311 -8.68 4.31 17.09
CA PRO A 311 -10.08 4.70 17.22
C PRO A 311 -10.67 5.17 15.88
N THR A 312 -11.98 5.01 15.72
CA THR A 312 -12.74 5.55 14.58
C THR A 312 -13.29 6.96 14.86
N SER A 313 -12.80 7.60 15.93
CA SER A 313 -13.22 8.95 16.29
C SER A 313 -12.60 9.98 15.35
N LEU A 314 -13.26 11.14 15.27
CA LEU A 314 -12.91 12.24 14.37
C LEU A 314 -11.44 12.72 14.38
N PRO A 315 -10.68 12.75 15.51
CA PRO A 315 -9.31 13.26 15.49
C PRO A 315 -8.33 12.43 14.65
N TYR A 316 -8.67 11.19 14.27
CA TYR A 316 -7.80 10.30 13.50
C TYR A 316 -8.20 10.33 12.01
N ASP A 317 -7.32 10.85 11.15
CA ASP A 317 -7.57 11.00 9.71
C ASP A 317 -7.11 9.78 8.88
N PHE A 318 -6.68 8.72 9.54
CA PHE A 318 -6.46 7.38 8.98
C PHE A 318 -6.60 6.30 10.06
N ASN A 319 -6.65 5.05 9.64
CA ASN A 319 -6.60 3.88 10.51
C ASN A 319 -5.74 2.78 9.90
N ILE A 320 -5.31 1.83 10.74
CA ILE A 320 -4.68 0.59 10.29
C ILE A 320 -5.59 -0.57 10.62
N HIS A 321 -5.86 -1.39 9.63
CA HIS A 321 -6.66 -2.59 9.76
C HIS A 321 -5.78 -3.82 9.75
N ILE A 322 -6.14 -4.81 10.57
CA ILE A 322 -5.68 -6.19 10.44
C ILE A 322 -6.86 -6.99 9.91
N MET A 323 -6.67 -7.61 8.76
CA MET A 323 -7.68 -8.47 8.14
C MET A 323 -7.14 -9.89 8.04
N ASP A 324 -7.89 -10.85 8.59
CA ASP A 324 -7.57 -12.27 8.52
C ASP A 324 -8.58 -13.01 7.64
N PHE A 325 -8.09 -13.92 6.79
CA PHE A 325 -8.89 -14.75 5.90
C PHE A 325 -8.47 -16.22 6.05
N GLN A 326 -9.43 -17.11 6.26
CA GLN A 326 -9.18 -18.56 6.18
C GLN A 326 -8.92 -18.98 4.73
N PRO A 327 -8.17 -20.09 4.50
CA PRO A 327 -7.98 -20.60 3.14
C PRO A 327 -9.31 -20.85 2.42
N GLY A 328 -9.47 -20.27 1.23
CA GLY A 328 -10.69 -20.33 0.43
C GLY A 328 -11.63 -19.13 0.63
N GLU A 329 -11.43 -18.31 1.65
CA GLU A 329 -12.17 -17.06 1.83
C GLU A 329 -11.66 -15.96 0.92
N TYR A 330 -12.57 -15.04 0.56
CA TYR A 330 -12.32 -13.94 -0.35
C TYR A 330 -13.29 -12.79 -0.09
N LEU A 331 -12.97 -11.62 -0.62
CA LEU A 331 -13.87 -10.45 -0.55
C LEU A 331 -15.13 -10.66 -1.41
N SER A 332 -16.30 -10.57 -0.81
CA SER A 332 -17.57 -10.65 -1.53
C SER A 332 -17.72 -9.44 -2.47
N VAL A 333 -17.45 -8.25 -1.95
CA VAL A 333 -17.47 -6.99 -2.68
C VAL A 333 -16.17 -6.82 -3.49
N LYS A 334 -16.29 -6.25 -4.70
CA LYS A 334 -15.15 -5.88 -5.56
C LYS A 334 -14.99 -4.38 -5.38
N GLU A 335 -14.28 -4.01 -4.33
CA GLU A 335 -14.31 -2.66 -3.78
C GLU A 335 -13.82 -1.63 -4.80
N VAL A 336 -14.54 -0.50 -4.85
CA VAL A 336 -14.19 0.71 -5.60
C VAL A 336 -14.61 1.90 -4.75
N HIS A 337 -13.65 2.55 -4.09
CA HIS A 337 -13.90 3.66 -3.17
C HIS A 337 -12.78 4.70 -3.24
N TYR A 338 -13.01 5.89 -2.68
CA TYR A 338 -12.05 6.98 -2.71
C TYR A 338 -10.82 6.74 -1.82
N ASN A 339 -10.94 5.89 -0.80
CA ASN A 339 -9.84 5.60 0.11
C ASN A 339 -8.65 5.00 -0.65
N GLN A 340 -7.46 5.27 -0.15
CA GLN A 340 -6.19 4.74 -0.64
C GLN A 340 -5.52 3.86 0.42
N HIS A 341 -4.67 2.95 -0.06
CA HIS A 341 -4.10 1.92 0.79
C HIS A 341 -2.62 1.69 0.57
N GLY A 342 -1.98 1.32 1.68
CA GLY A 342 -0.69 0.64 1.72
C GLY A 342 -0.87 -0.63 2.54
N LEU A 343 -0.55 -1.78 1.95
CA LEU A 343 -0.76 -3.09 2.56
C LEU A 343 0.56 -3.85 2.65
N LEU A 344 0.79 -4.55 3.76
CA LEU A 344 1.84 -5.56 3.90
C LEU A 344 1.21 -6.91 4.23
N LEU A 345 1.48 -7.94 3.42
CA LEU A 345 1.03 -9.30 3.71
C LEU A 345 1.89 -9.89 4.85
N LEU A 346 1.31 -10.05 6.03
CA LEU A 346 2.01 -10.50 7.24
C LEU A 346 2.13 -12.03 7.29
N GLU A 347 1.06 -12.74 6.94
CA GLU A 347 0.98 -14.20 6.94
C GLU A 347 0.22 -14.70 5.72
N GLY A 348 0.54 -15.93 5.32
CA GLY A 348 -0.18 -16.62 4.24
C GLY A 348 0.19 -16.14 2.84
N GLN A 349 -0.74 -16.37 1.93
CA GLN A 349 -0.57 -16.24 0.49
C GLN A 349 -1.93 -16.28 -0.19
N GLY A 350 -2.00 -15.79 -1.41
CA GLY A 350 -3.27 -15.72 -2.13
C GLY A 350 -3.14 -15.12 -3.51
N ILE A 351 -4.28 -14.68 -4.03
CA ILE A 351 -4.34 -13.90 -5.27
C ILE A 351 -4.97 -12.56 -4.96
N TYR A 352 -4.25 -11.48 -5.29
CA TYR A 352 -4.76 -10.12 -5.22
C TYR A 352 -5.10 -9.65 -6.64
N ARG A 353 -6.31 -9.11 -6.83
CA ARG A 353 -6.72 -8.44 -8.05
C ARG A 353 -6.65 -6.94 -7.84
N LEU A 354 -5.99 -6.24 -8.76
CA LEU A 354 -5.91 -4.77 -8.80
C LEU A 354 -6.19 -4.30 -10.23
N GLY A 355 -7.29 -3.58 -10.43
CA GLY A 355 -7.86 -3.30 -11.74
C GLY A 355 -8.18 -4.60 -12.49
N ASP A 356 -7.54 -4.79 -13.64
CA ASP A 356 -7.67 -6.01 -14.47
C ASP A 356 -6.49 -6.98 -14.30
N SER A 357 -5.59 -6.71 -13.35
CA SER A 357 -4.40 -7.53 -13.10
C SER A 357 -4.60 -8.46 -11.91
N TRP A 358 -4.05 -9.67 -12.00
CA TRP A 358 -4.15 -10.70 -10.96
C TRP A 358 -2.75 -11.13 -10.55
N TYR A 359 -2.45 -11.01 -9.26
CA TYR A 359 -1.12 -11.22 -8.71
C TYR A 359 -1.12 -12.35 -7.68
N PRO A 360 -0.35 -13.42 -7.88
CA PRO A 360 0.00 -14.33 -6.79
C PRO A 360 0.86 -13.57 -5.77
N VAL A 361 0.42 -13.57 -4.51
CA VAL A 361 1.08 -12.86 -3.41
C VAL A 361 1.44 -13.80 -2.27
N GLN A 362 2.49 -13.45 -1.52
CA GLN A 362 2.99 -14.17 -0.35
C GLN A 362 3.40 -13.19 0.77
N SER A 363 3.56 -13.71 1.99
CA SER A 363 4.05 -12.91 3.12
C SER A 363 5.33 -12.16 2.76
N GLY A 364 5.40 -10.88 3.15
CA GLY A 364 6.48 -9.96 2.79
C GLY A 364 6.20 -9.10 1.55
N ASP A 365 5.20 -9.45 0.73
CA ASP A 365 4.79 -8.59 -0.38
C ASP A 365 4.05 -7.35 0.14
N THR A 366 4.36 -6.20 -0.46
CA THR A 366 3.69 -4.92 -0.22
C THR A 366 2.83 -4.54 -1.42
N ILE A 367 1.65 -3.98 -1.16
CA ILE A 367 0.75 -3.48 -2.19
C ILE A 367 0.43 -2.02 -1.92
N TRP A 368 0.51 -1.19 -2.97
CA TRP A 368 -0.08 0.14 -3.00
C TRP A 368 -1.36 0.12 -3.83
N MET A 369 -2.42 0.74 -3.33
CA MET A 369 -3.70 0.88 -4.03
C MET A 369 -4.08 2.36 -4.04
N ALA A 370 -4.12 2.96 -5.23
CA ALA A 370 -4.58 4.33 -5.42
C ALA A 370 -6.10 4.43 -5.22
N PRO A 371 -6.63 5.64 -4.98
CA PRO A 371 -8.07 5.87 -4.96
C PRO A 371 -8.78 5.28 -6.19
N PHE A 372 -9.92 4.64 -5.96
CA PHE A 372 -10.81 4.04 -6.97
C PHE A 372 -10.24 2.88 -7.80
N VAL A 373 -9.08 2.32 -7.47
CA VAL A 373 -8.65 1.07 -8.11
C VAL A 373 -9.56 -0.09 -7.70
N PRO A 374 -10.15 -0.85 -8.65
CA PRO A 374 -10.89 -2.05 -8.31
C PRO A 374 -9.98 -3.04 -7.59
N GLN A 375 -10.34 -3.44 -6.37
CA GLN A 375 -9.53 -4.32 -5.54
C GLN A 375 -10.32 -5.55 -5.08
N TRP A 376 -9.64 -6.70 -5.00
CA TRP A 376 -10.21 -7.94 -4.49
C TRP A 376 -9.11 -8.89 -4.05
N TYR A 377 -9.37 -9.70 -3.03
CA TYR A 377 -8.44 -10.69 -2.50
C TYR A 377 -9.10 -12.05 -2.30
N ALA A 378 -8.33 -13.13 -2.51
CA ALA A 378 -8.65 -14.48 -2.05
C ALA A 378 -7.46 -15.15 -1.38
N ALA A 379 -7.69 -15.73 -0.20
CA ALA A 379 -6.71 -16.49 0.55
C ALA A 379 -6.59 -17.92 0.00
N LEU A 380 -5.34 -18.38 -0.16
CA LEU A 380 -5.02 -19.71 -0.63
C LEU A 380 -4.01 -20.40 0.29
N GLY A 381 -3.83 -21.71 0.11
CA GLY A 381 -2.84 -22.50 0.83
C GLY A 381 -3.41 -23.19 2.06
N LYS A 382 -2.54 -23.50 3.03
CA LYS A 382 -2.89 -24.27 4.24
C LYS A 382 -3.01 -23.41 5.50
N THR A 383 -2.39 -22.23 5.49
CA THR A 383 -2.42 -21.28 6.61
C THR A 383 -3.33 -20.12 6.24
N LYS A 384 -3.96 -19.51 7.25
CA LYS A 384 -4.69 -18.25 7.04
C LYS A 384 -3.81 -17.18 6.40
N THR A 385 -4.45 -16.24 5.73
CA THR A 385 -3.82 -14.97 5.38
C THR A 385 -4.05 -13.96 6.50
N ARG A 386 -3.04 -13.14 6.76
CA ARG A 386 -3.16 -11.91 7.54
C ARG A 386 -2.47 -10.78 6.80
N TYR A 387 -3.09 -9.62 6.68
CA TYR A 387 -2.40 -8.42 6.21
C TYR A 387 -2.68 -7.19 7.07
N LEU A 388 -1.68 -6.32 7.13
CA LEU A 388 -1.73 -4.97 7.70
C LEU A 388 -2.12 -3.99 6.59
N LEU A 389 -3.11 -3.14 6.82
CA LEU A 389 -3.66 -2.25 5.79
C LEU A 389 -3.82 -0.82 6.33
N TYR A 390 -3.13 0.14 5.72
CA TYR A 390 -3.44 1.56 5.89
C TYR A 390 -4.72 1.92 5.14
N LYS A 391 -5.59 2.72 5.75
CA LYS A 391 -6.78 3.32 5.13
C LYS A 391 -6.97 4.74 5.66
N ASP A 392 -7.05 5.73 4.78
CA ASP A 392 -7.42 7.09 5.13
C ASP A 392 -8.91 7.20 5.51
N ILE A 393 -9.21 8.08 6.47
CA ILE A 393 -10.55 8.37 7.00
C ILE A 393 -10.81 9.88 6.89
N CYS A 394 -12.08 10.28 6.76
CA CYS A 394 -12.49 11.67 6.55
C CYS A 394 -12.36 12.54 7.83
N GLY A 395 -11.86 13.77 7.69
CA GLY A 395 -11.81 14.81 8.72
C GLY A 395 -12.22 16.20 8.20
N ASP A 396 -13.19 16.84 8.87
CA ASP A 396 -13.80 18.19 8.69
C ASP A 396 -14.67 18.47 7.42
N MET A 397 -15.89 18.97 7.68
CA MET A 397 -17.03 19.21 6.77
C MET A 397 -17.17 20.66 6.28
N SER A 398 -16.29 21.58 6.66
CA SER A 398 -16.37 22.98 6.17
C SER A 398 -16.05 23.12 4.66
N ASN A 399 -15.48 22.08 4.02
CA ASN A 399 -15.32 21.96 2.57
C ASN A 399 -16.09 20.74 2.03
N ILE A 400 -17.06 20.98 1.14
CA ILE A 400 -18.07 20.03 0.58
C ILE A 400 -17.52 18.79 -0.20
N ASN A 401 -16.20 18.52 -0.17
CA ASN A 401 -15.52 17.53 -1.01
C ASN A 401 -15.07 16.22 -0.31
N VAL A 402 -15.45 15.91 0.93
CA VAL A 402 -14.95 14.70 1.63
C VAL A 402 -16.09 13.95 2.34
N CYS A 403 -16.21 12.65 2.06
CA CYS A 403 -17.47 11.90 1.93
C CYS A 403 -18.06 11.20 3.18
N VAL A 404 -19.23 10.59 2.90
CA VAL A 404 -20.18 9.71 3.61
C VAL A 404 -19.58 8.65 4.55
N SER A 405 -20.39 8.25 5.53
CA SER A 405 -20.18 7.30 6.64
C SER A 405 -19.41 6.02 6.29
N GLU A 406 -18.72 5.48 7.31
CA GLU A 406 -18.05 4.17 7.31
C GLU A 406 -19.00 2.95 7.12
N ASP A 407 -20.26 3.15 6.72
CA ASP A 407 -21.25 2.08 6.50
C ASP A 407 -21.23 1.56 5.06
N ALA A 408 -20.04 1.36 4.52
CA ALA A 408 -19.87 0.68 3.23
C ALA A 408 -19.74 -0.85 3.41
N PHE A 409 -20.32 -1.42 4.48
CA PHE A 409 -20.55 -2.86 4.63
C PHE A 409 -21.82 -3.11 5.43
#